data_AF-A0A098G7S1-F1
#
_entry.id   AF-A0A098G7S1-F1
#
_cell.length_a   1.000
_cell.length_b   1.000
_cell.length_c   1.000
_cell.angle_alpha   90.00
_cell.angle_beta   90.00
_cell.angle_gamma   90.00
#
_symmetry.space_group_name_H-M   'P 1'
#
loop_
_entity.id
_entity.type
_entity.pdbx_description
1 polymer ?
#
loop_
_entity_poly.entity_id
_entity_poly.type
_entity_poly.pdbx_seq_one_letter_code
_entity_poly.pdbx_strand_id
1 'polypeptide(L)'
;MTLVLKEFDFLKKDLDDTVKVIWHDKIKNKEMPKDPIIEELIVEIPEERRRNELLFLKGVMNELEKRIREDRPEDLTPYIDIYYGALYVVKEHMRKNLGRLENLGLLEKRLNKGIGLSETNTPDNYQLATFYSSINAFLKLLFKDNDSRNNLALSNVAGNPMSKIPLEKLGEIIDISYVLEEETRHNITKSYLGDGTTEANAAHYHAPIDIPDSAIRQFASFEELLGALEELNLKEIGDKKKSDISEITDEDRKRQLHILKEVSKQLASNETISEKEKTGILAGFMLMVREETGQKEYSKAPFDAEIIPPTIIANSPVVHTELTKILNVKEMSREDAEALITSARNFMAFMTIQPNAAESTIKESVRAKHLFSGIAGFDLVATLNFMSTLIKDARSHALNRCINKHTKDIEASLPVKPNPIYAACISTLGWFAKKPTPTASTSLPEDDFDASLNNDEPTHDEESKEPVSTLTDTTPPTECRI
;
A
#
# COMPACT_ATOMS: atom_id res chain seq x y z
N MET A 1 -9.81 -0.18 28.24
CA MET A 1 -8.87 -1.32 28.23
C MET A 1 -8.63 -1.66 26.78
N THR A 2 -7.37 -1.89 26.41
CA THR A 2 -6.98 -2.25 25.03
C THR A 2 -6.99 -3.76 24.86
N LEU A 3 -7.08 -4.22 23.61
CA LEU A 3 -7.12 -5.65 23.30
C LEU A 3 -5.77 -6.30 23.61
N VAL A 4 -5.77 -7.32 24.46
CA VAL A 4 -4.57 -8.15 24.68
C VAL A 4 -4.40 -9.10 23.49
N LEU A 5 -3.28 -8.95 22.78
CA LEU A 5 -2.97 -9.75 21.61
C LEU A 5 -2.71 -11.22 21.97
N LYS A 6 -3.09 -12.11 21.06
CA LYS A 6 -2.78 -13.54 21.13
C LYS A 6 -1.42 -13.82 20.49
N GLU A 7 -0.74 -14.85 20.98
CA GLU A 7 0.52 -15.33 20.42
C GLU A 7 0.35 -15.86 18.99
N PHE A 8 1.40 -15.75 18.20
CA PHE A 8 1.40 -16.14 16.79
C PHE A 8 1.02 -17.62 16.57
N ASP A 9 1.61 -18.54 17.33
CA ASP A 9 1.33 -19.99 17.20
C ASP A 9 -0.12 -20.33 17.53
N PHE A 10 -0.72 -19.61 18.48
CA PHE A 10 -2.13 -19.75 18.80
C PHE A 10 -3.01 -19.33 17.61
N LEU A 11 -2.73 -18.17 17.02
CA LEU A 11 -3.48 -17.63 15.88
C LEU A 11 -3.41 -18.56 14.67
N LYS A 12 -2.21 -19.10 14.38
CA LYS A 12 -2.00 -20.08 13.31
C LYS A 12 -2.88 -21.32 13.52
N LYS A 13 -2.83 -21.91 14.71
CA LYS A 13 -3.63 -23.10 15.03
C LYS A 13 -5.13 -22.81 14.97
N ASP A 14 -5.57 -21.68 15.51
CA ASP A 14 -7.00 -21.32 15.50
C ASP A 14 -7.54 -21.08 14.07
N LEU A 15 -6.73 -20.54 13.17
CA LEU A 15 -7.09 -20.43 11.75
C LEU A 15 -7.32 -21.81 11.13
N ASP A 16 -6.40 -22.74 11.31
CA ASP A 16 -6.50 -24.10 10.76
C ASP A 16 -7.72 -24.85 11.33
N ASP A 17 -7.98 -24.72 12.62
CA ASP A 17 -9.15 -25.30 13.27
C ASP A 17 -10.46 -24.63 12.80
N THR A 18 -10.42 -23.32 12.55
CA THR A 18 -11.55 -22.57 11.98
C THR A 18 -11.86 -23.05 10.56
N VAL A 19 -10.85 -23.25 9.70
CA VAL A 19 -11.05 -23.82 8.36
C VAL A 19 -11.72 -25.19 8.43
N LYS A 20 -11.23 -26.09 9.30
CA LYS A 20 -11.82 -27.44 9.46
C LYS A 20 -13.30 -27.37 9.86
N VAL A 21 -13.63 -26.48 10.80
CA VAL A 21 -15.02 -26.28 11.26
C VAL A 21 -15.91 -25.76 10.12
N ILE A 22 -15.44 -24.76 9.37
CA ILE A 22 -16.20 -24.21 8.25
C ILE A 22 -16.37 -25.26 7.14
N TRP A 23 -15.31 -25.99 6.81
CA TRP A 23 -15.37 -27.06 5.82
C TRP A 23 -16.40 -28.12 6.20
N HIS A 24 -16.39 -28.59 7.46
CA HIS A 24 -17.35 -29.59 7.93
C HIS A 24 -18.81 -29.07 7.92
N ASP A 25 -19.03 -27.79 8.22
CA ASP A 25 -20.36 -27.17 8.13
C ASP A 25 -20.88 -27.12 6.68
N LYS A 26 -19.99 -26.83 5.72
CA LYS A 26 -20.35 -26.62 4.31
C LYS A 26 -20.37 -27.90 3.48
N ILE A 27 -19.45 -28.83 3.73
CA ILE A 27 -19.33 -30.10 3.02
C ILE A 27 -19.99 -31.21 3.84
N LYS A 28 -21.31 -31.12 3.97
CA LYS A 28 -22.12 -32.08 4.72
C LYS A 28 -21.91 -33.49 4.17
N ASN A 29 -21.82 -34.48 5.06
CA ASN A 29 -21.71 -35.90 4.75
C ASN A 29 -20.40 -36.35 4.08
N LYS A 30 -19.34 -35.53 4.11
CA LYS A 30 -17.98 -35.98 3.74
C LYS A 30 -17.15 -36.14 5.01
N GLU A 31 -16.50 -37.29 5.16
CA GLU A 31 -15.57 -37.52 6.27
C GLU A 31 -14.32 -36.65 6.09
N MET A 32 -13.84 -36.06 7.19
CA MET A 32 -12.60 -35.30 7.20
C MET A 32 -11.43 -36.22 6.82
N PRO A 33 -10.54 -35.81 5.89
CA PRO A 33 -9.33 -36.57 5.60
C PRO A 33 -8.51 -36.79 6.87
N LYS A 34 -7.84 -37.94 6.95
CA LYS A 34 -7.02 -38.32 8.11
C LYS A 34 -5.88 -37.32 8.36
N ASP A 35 -5.26 -36.83 7.28
CA ASP A 35 -4.17 -35.84 7.29
C ASP A 35 -4.58 -34.66 6.38
N PRO A 36 -5.38 -33.72 6.89
CA PRO A 36 -5.96 -32.67 6.05
C PRO A 36 -4.92 -31.61 5.67
N ILE A 37 -4.77 -31.37 4.37
CA ILE A 37 -4.07 -30.19 3.84
C ILE A 37 -5.05 -29.02 3.87
N ILE A 38 -4.80 -28.04 4.74
CA ILE A 38 -5.73 -26.94 5.03
C ILE A 38 -6.11 -26.16 3.76
N GLU A 39 -5.14 -25.90 2.89
CA GLU A 39 -5.33 -25.20 1.63
C GLU A 39 -6.26 -25.93 0.66
N GLU A 40 -6.25 -27.26 0.68
CA GLU A 40 -7.14 -28.08 -0.14
C GLU A 40 -8.57 -28.04 0.40
N LEU A 41 -8.72 -28.12 1.73
CA LEU A 41 -10.03 -27.95 2.38
C LEU A 41 -10.66 -26.61 2.01
N ILE A 42 -9.89 -25.52 2.03
CA ILE A 42 -10.42 -24.19 1.67
C ILE A 42 -10.96 -24.19 0.23
N VAL A 43 -10.25 -24.79 -0.72
CA VAL A 43 -10.65 -24.83 -2.13
C VAL A 43 -11.96 -25.58 -2.35
N GLU A 44 -12.24 -26.62 -1.55
CA GLU A 44 -13.49 -27.37 -1.64
C GLU A 44 -14.72 -26.60 -1.15
N ILE A 45 -14.56 -25.52 -0.39
CA ILE A 45 -15.67 -24.71 0.10
C ILE A 45 -16.44 -24.11 -1.10
N PRO A 46 -17.75 -24.41 -1.28
CA PRO A 46 -18.50 -24.00 -2.46
C PRO A 46 -18.78 -22.49 -2.49
N GLU A 47 -18.94 -21.88 -1.30
CA GLU A 47 -19.17 -20.45 -1.16
C GLU A 47 -17.89 -19.66 -1.51
N GLU A 48 -17.84 -19.15 -2.74
CA GLU A 48 -16.68 -18.40 -3.26
C GLU A 48 -16.23 -17.27 -2.34
N ARG A 49 -17.18 -16.49 -1.79
CA ARG A 49 -16.87 -15.41 -0.84
C ARG A 49 -16.06 -15.92 0.37
N ARG A 50 -16.53 -16.99 1.02
CA ARG A 50 -15.87 -17.59 2.19
C ARG A 50 -14.55 -18.24 1.84
N ARG A 51 -14.49 -18.88 0.68
CA ARG A 51 -13.25 -19.46 0.15
C ARG A 51 -12.18 -18.38 -0.04
N ASN A 52 -12.51 -17.27 -0.70
CA ASN A 52 -11.55 -16.18 -0.96
C ASN A 52 -11.06 -15.52 0.34
N GLU A 53 -11.97 -15.27 1.29
CA GLU A 53 -11.64 -14.75 2.62
C GLU A 53 -10.66 -15.65 3.37
N LEU A 54 -10.89 -16.97 3.37
CA LEU A 54 -10.01 -17.94 4.03
C LEU A 54 -8.68 -18.13 3.30
N LEU A 55 -8.68 -18.11 1.96
CA LEU A 55 -7.44 -18.12 1.15
C LEU A 55 -6.57 -16.90 1.46
N PHE A 56 -7.19 -15.72 1.64
CA PHE A 56 -6.47 -14.50 1.99
C PHE A 56 -5.80 -14.63 3.37
N LEU A 57 -6.55 -15.02 4.41
CA LEU A 57 -6.00 -15.22 5.76
C LEU A 57 -4.90 -16.27 5.78
N LYS A 58 -5.11 -17.41 5.10
CA LYS A 58 -4.12 -18.49 5.04
C LYS A 58 -2.87 -18.05 4.29
N GLY A 59 -3.03 -17.30 3.20
CA GLY A 59 -1.91 -16.78 2.43
C GLY A 59 -1.06 -15.76 3.19
N VAL A 60 -1.70 -14.86 3.93
CA VAL A 60 -0.99 -13.94 4.85
C VAL A 60 -0.25 -14.73 5.93
N MET A 61 -0.91 -15.68 6.60
CA MET A 61 -0.30 -16.50 7.65
C MET A 61 0.91 -17.29 7.15
N ASN A 62 0.81 -17.93 5.97
CA ASN A 62 1.91 -18.73 5.41
C ASN A 62 3.13 -17.86 5.06
N GLU A 63 2.91 -16.65 4.53
CA GLU A 63 4.01 -15.72 4.22
C GLU A 63 4.64 -15.14 5.50
N LEU A 64 3.84 -14.86 6.54
CA LEU A 64 4.38 -14.47 7.85
C LEU A 64 5.23 -15.59 8.46
N GLU A 65 4.77 -16.83 8.42
CA GLU A 65 5.52 -17.99 8.91
C GLU A 65 6.85 -18.17 8.15
N LYS A 66 6.83 -17.98 6.82
CA LYS A 66 8.04 -18.01 6.00
C LYS A 66 9.04 -16.97 6.48
N ARG A 67 8.61 -15.71 6.65
CA ARG A 67 9.47 -14.61 7.12
C ARG A 67 9.99 -14.82 8.53
N ILE A 68 9.15 -15.27 9.47
CA ILE A 68 9.60 -15.59 10.84
C ILE A 68 10.70 -16.64 10.83
N ARG A 69 10.61 -17.63 9.94
CA ARG A 69 11.63 -18.67 9.78
C ARG A 69 12.92 -18.17 9.15
N GLU A 70 12.81 -17.30 8.15
CA GLU A 70 13.92 -16.71 7.39
C GLU A 70 14.66 -15.65 8.21
N ASP A 71 13.93 -14.69 8.78
CA ASP A 71 14.46 -13.53 9.49
C ASP A 71 14.80 -13.82 10.96
N ARG A 72 14.16 -14.84 11.56
CA ARG A 72 14.30 -15.22 12.99
C ARG A 72 14.20 -14.03 13.96
N PRO A 73 13.11 -13.25 13.90
CA PRO A 73 12.93 -12.06 14.72
C PRO A 73 12.81 -12.43 16.22
N GLU A 74 13.34 -11.57 17.08
CA GLU A 74 13.19 -11.71 18.54
C GLU A 74 11.77 -11.30 19.01
N ASP A 75 11.16 -10.31 18.34
CA ASP A 75 9.80 -9.83 18.63
C ASP A 75 8.83 -10.21 17.50
N LEU A 76 7.77 -10.93 17.86
CA LEU A 76 6.72 -11.36 16.93
C LEU A 76 5.55 -10.36 16.85
N THR A 77 5.54 -9.31 17.68
CA THR A 77 4.46 -8.31 17.72
C THR A 77 4.14 -7.73 16.34
N PRO A 78 5.12 -7.32 15.50
CA PRO A 78 4.82 -6.80 14.16
C PRO A 78 4.09 -7.81 13.27
N TYR A 79 4.43 -9.10 13.35
CA TYR A 79 3.80 -10.16 12.58
C TYR A 79 2.38 -10.44 13.08
N ILE A 80 2.17 -10.36 14.39
CA ILE A 80 0.85 -10.46 15.01
C ILE A 80 -0.03 -9.29 14.55
N ASP A 81 0.49 -8.06 14.57
CA ASP A 81 -0.24 -6.87 14.12
C ASP A 81 -0.70 -6.98 12.66
N ILE A 82 0.16 -7.50 11.77
CA ILE A 82 -0.19 -7.78 10.37
C ILE A 82 -1.38 -8.75 10.30
N TYR A 83 -1.32 -9.86 11.04
CA TYR A 83 -2.38 -10.86 10.98
C TYR A 83 -3.70 -10.38 11.59
N TYR A 84 -3.65 -9.59 12.68
CA TYR A 84 -4.82 -8.90 13.20
C TYR A 84 -5.43 -7.95 12.15
N GLY A 85 -4.58 -7.18 11.45
CA GLY A 85 -5.01 -6.36 10.32
C GLY A 85 -5.75 -7.17 9.26
N ALA A 86 -5.18 -8.29 8.81
CA ALA A 86 -5.83 -9.19 7.84
C ALA A 86 -7.19 -9.73 8.32
N LEU A 87 -7.31 -10.08 9.60
CA LEU A 87 -8.57 -10.53 10.19
C LEU A 87 -9.65 -9.44 10.18
N TYR A 88 -9.30 -8.19 10.51
CA TYR A 88 -10.25 -7.08 10.46
C TYR A 88 -10.66 -6.73 9.03
N VAL A 89 -9.73 -6.77 8.08
CA VAL A 89 -10.01 -6.60 6.65
C VAL A 89 -11.03 -7.64 6.18
N VAL A 90 -10.80 -8.92 6.51
CA VAL A 90 -11.75 -9.99 6.16
C VAL A 90 -13.09 -9.78 6.83
N LYS A 91 -13.13 -9.46 8.13
CA LYS A 91 -14.40 -9.18 8.82
C LYS A 91 -15.19 -8.05 8.16
N GLU A 92 -14.52 -7.00 7.69
CA GLU A 92 -15.17 -5.91 6.98
C GLU A 92 -15.64 -6.34 5.58
N HIS A 93 -14.83 -7.12 4.86
CA HIS A 93 -15.25 -7.74 3.60
C HIS A 93 -16.51 -8.60 3.79
N MET A 94 -16.59 -9.38 4.88
CA MET A 94 -17.77 -10.18 5.21
C MET A 94 -19.02 -9.31 5.40
N ARG A 95 -18.88 -8.15 6.05
CA ARG A 95 -19.98 -7.20 6.33
C ARG A 95 -20.47 -6.50 5.09
N LYS A 96 -19.56 -5.95 4.29
CA LYS A 96 -19.88 -5.25 3.03
C LYS A 96 -20.56 -6.16 2.01
N ASN A 97 -20.27 -7.45 2.07
CA ASN A 97 -20.82 -8.44 1.15
C ASN A 97 -21.96 -9.29 1.74
N LEU A 98 -22.63 -8.87 2.82
CA LEU A 98 -23.82 -9.58 3.30
C LEU A 98 -24.99 -9.46 2.32
N GLY A 99 -25.62 -10.58 1.99
CA GLY A 99 -26.93 -10.57 1.36
C GLY A 99 -28.00 -9.96 2.28
N ARG A 100 -29.11 -9.49 1.70
CA ARG A 100 -30.19 -8.76 2.41
C ARG A 100 -30.78 -9.48 3.64
N LEU A 101 -30.62 -10.79 3.76
CA LEU A 101 -31.12 -11.63 4.85
C LEU A 101 -30.01 -12.52 5.46
N GLU A 102 -28.75 -12.27 5.11
CA GLU A 102 -27.61 -13.03 5.63
C GLU A 102 -27.09 -12.40 6.92
N ASN A 103 -26.78 -13.24 7.91
CA ASN A 103 -26.00 -12.83 9.08
C ASN A 103 -24.52 -13.15 8.84
N LEU A 104 -23.62 -12.50 9.56
CA LEU A 104 -22.16 -12.67 9.47
C LEU A 104 -21.68 -14.12 9.72
N GLY A 105 -22.53 -14.94 10.33
CA GLY A 105 -22.44 -16.39 10.26
C GLY A 105 -21.37 -17.01 11.15
N LEU A 106 -21.05 -18.28 10.88
CA LEU A 106 -20.14 -19.09 11.69
C LEU A 106 -18.69 -18.59 11.63
N LEU A 107 -18.24 -18.14 10.44
CA LEU A 107 -16.85 -17.68 10.25
C LEU A 107 -16.55 -16.47 11.15
N GLU A 108 -17.40 -15.44 11.19
CA GLU A 108 -17.12 -14.25 12.00
C GLU A 108 -17.06 -14.61 13.49
N LYS A 109 -17.98 -15.45 13.96
CA LYS A 109 -17.98 -15.94 15.35
C LYS A 109 -16.69 -16.68 15.69
N ARG A 110 -16.18 -17.50 14.77
CA ARG A 110 -14.91 -18.21 14.93
C ARG A 110 -13.73 -17.22 14.98
N LEU A 111 -13.64 -16.30 14.01
CA LEU A 111 -12.58 -15.30 13.99
C LEU A 111 -12.58 -14.42 15.26
N ASN A 112 -13.74 -13.92 15.68
CA ASN A 112 -13.86 -13.13 16.91
C ASN A 112 -13.40 -13.90 18.15
N LYS A 113 -13.79 -15.18 18.25
CA LYS A 113 -13.35 -16.05 19.34
C LYS A 113 -11.83 -16.27 19.30
N GLY A 114 -11.27 -16.50 18.12
CA GLY A 114 -9.83 -16.70 17.90
C GLY A 114 -8.99 -15.54 18.42
N ILE A 115 -9.39 -14.30 18.14
CA ILE A 115 -8.68 -13.10 18.64
C ILE A 115 -9.16 -12.64 20.02
N GLY A 116 -10.00 -13.42 20.71
CA GLY A 116 -10.44 -13.11 22.06
C GLY A 116 -11.31 -11.85 22.18
N LEU A 117 -12.00 -11.46 21.09
CA LEU A 117 -12.91 -10.33 21.11
C LEU A 117 -14.12 -10.60 22.01
N SER A 118 -14.41 -9.65 22.88
CA SER A 118 -15.60 -9.62 23.73
C SER A 118 -16.03 -8.18 23.97
N GLU A 119 -17.20 -7.96 24.57
CA GLU A 119 -17.71 -6.61 24.88
C GLU A 119 -16.72 -5.76 25.71
N THR A 120 -15.91 -6.41 26.54
CA THR A 120 -14.92 -5.76 27.39
C THR A 120 -13.49 -5.81 26.84
N ASN A 121 -13.26 -6.51 25.72
CA ASN A 121 -11.95 -6.73 25.13
C ASN A 121 -12.00 -6.44 23.63
N THR A 122 -11.88 -5.15 23.29
CA THR A 122 -11.88 -4.63 21.91
C THR A 122 -10.67 -3.74 21.71
N PRO A 123 -10.09 -3.68 20.49
CA PRO A 123 -8.97 -2.78 20.26
C PRO A 123 -9.45 -1.34 20.31
N ASP A 124 -8.56 -0.44 20.73
CA ASP A 124 -8.80 0.99 20.55
C ASP A 124 -8.39 1.43 19.14
N ASN A 125 -8.68 2.70 18.81
CA ASN A 125 -8.36 3.22 17.47
C ASN A 125 -6.86 3.24 17.18
N TYR A 126 -6.00 3.42 18.19
CA TYR A 126 -4.55 3.42 18.01
C TYR A 126 -4.03 2.03 17.64
N GLN A 127 -4.50 1.02 18.33
CA GLN A 127 -4.18 -0.38 18.03
C GLN A 127 -4.72 -0.79 16.65
N LEU A 128 -5.94 -0.37 16.29
CA LEU A 128 -6.48 -0.56 14.94
C LEU A 128 -5.61 0.14 13.88
N ALA A 129 -5.13 1.35 14.13
CA ALA A 129 -4.27 2.07 13.19
C ALA A 129 -2.95 1.32 12.98
N THR A 130 -2.36 0.76 14.05
CA THR A 130 -1.19 -0.12 13.94
C THR A 130 -1.52 -1.34 13.07
N PHE A 131 -2.59 -2.07 13.35
CA PHE A 131 -2.98 -3.24 12.54
C PHE A 131 -3.14 -2.91 11.05
N TYR A 132 -3.86 -1.83 10.72
CA TYR A 132 -4.12 -1.45 9.34
C TYR A 132 -2.89 -0.93 8.60
N SER A 133 -2.05 -0.14 9.27
CA SER A 133 -0.77 0.31 8.70
C SER A 133 0.18 -0.87 8.46
N SER A 134 0.24 -1.83 9.39
CA SER A 134 1.07 -3.04 9.28
C SER A 134 0.62 -3.94 8.12
N ILE A 135 -0.68 -4.24 7.99
CA ILE A 135 -1.16 -5.04 6.85
C ILE A 135 -0.96 -4.31 5.52
N ASN A 136 -1.15 -2.99 5.46
CA ASN A 136 -0.92 -2.23 4.22
C ASN A 136 0.55 -2.19 3.82
N ALA A 137 1.48 -2.13 4.79
CA ALA A 137 2.90 -2.28 4.54
C ALA A 137 3.24 -3.69 4.04
N PHE A 138 2.65 -4.73 4.65
CA PHE A 138 2.81 -6.12 4.24
C PHE A 138 2.27 -6.40 2.83
N LEU A 139 1.14 -5.80 2.44
CA LEU A 139 0.54 -6.04 1.12
C LEU A 139 1.38 -5.47 -0.04
N LYS A 140 2.40 -4.64 0.25
CA LYS A 140 3.37 -4.20 -0.77
C LYS A 140 4.13 -5.36 -1.41
N LEU A 141 4.27 -6.49 -0.71
CA LEU A 141 4.96 -7.69 -1.19
C LEU A 141 4.34 -8.30 -2.45
N LEU A 142 3.08 -7.98 -2.73
CA LEU A 142 2.38 -8.38 -3.94
C LEU A 142 2.93 -7.69 -5.20
N PHE A 143 3.60 -6.55 -5.03
CA PHE A 143 4.21 -5.82 -6.11
C PHE A 143 5.66 -6.23 -6.29
N LYS A 144 6.14 -6.16 -7.54
CA LYS A 144 7.55 -6.40 -7.84
C LYS A 144 8.40 -5.37 -7.10
N ASP A 145 9.45 -5.84 -6.43
CA ASP A 145 10.36 -5.01 -5.63
C ASP A 145 9.66 -4.19 -4.54
N ASN A 146 8.48 -4.64 -4.08
CA ASN A 146 7.62 -3.95 -3.11
C ASN A 146 7.13 -2.56 -3.58
N ASP A 147 7.12 -2.31 -4.89
CA ASP A 147 6.74 -1.03 -5.50
C ASP A 147 5.67 -1.26 -6.57
N SER A 148 4.48 -0.69 -6.38
CA SER A 148 3.37 -0.79 -7.33
C SER A 148 3.64 -0.12 -8.68
N ARG A 149 4.66 0.75 -8.80
CA ARG A 149 5.17 1.23 -10.10
C ARG A 149 5.63 0.07 -10.99
N ASN A 150 6.11 -1.01 -10.38
CA ASN A 150 6.66 -2.18 -11.08
C ASN A 150 5.60 -3.26 -11.37
N ASN A 151 4.32 -3.00 -11.07
CA ASN A 151 3.18 -3.92 -11.22
C ASN A 151 3.23 -5.13 -10.28
N LEU A 152 2.19 -5.97 -10.37
CA LEU A 152 2.07 -7.19 -9.56
C LEU A 152 3.13 -8.21 -9.96
N ALA A 153 3.71 -8.88 -8.96
CA ALA A 153 4.61 -10.00 -9.16
C ALA A 153 3.87 -11.29 -8.82
N LEU A 154 3.14 -11.87 -9.78
CA LEU A 154 2.48 -13.16 -9.55
C LEU A 154 3.45 -14.28 -9.17
N SER A 155 4.72 -14.18 -9.56
CA SER A 155 5.79 -15.06 -9.09
C SER A 155 6.02 -14.96 -7.58
N ASN A 156 5.86 -13.78 -6.98
CA ASN A 156 6.04 -13.58 -5.53
C ASN A 156 4.95 -14.28 -4.72
N VAL A 157 3.78 -14.49 -5.31
CA VAL A 157 2.68 -15.24 -4.70
C VAL A 157 2.52 -16.64 -5.29
N ALA A 158 3.40 -17.09 -6.19
CA ALA A 158 3.32 -18.42 -6.76
C ALA A 158 3.52 -19.47 -5.65
N GLY A 159 2.52 -20.34 -5.47
CA GLY A 159 2.49 -21.31 -4.36
C GLY A 159 1.91 -20.75 -3.05
N ASN A 160 1.60 -19.45 -2.97
CA ASN A 160 0.87 -18.86 -1.85
C ASN A 160 -0.65 -19.05 -2.07
N PRO A 161 -1.44 -19.40 -1.03
CA PRO A 161 -2.90 -19.50 -1.12
C PRO A 161 -3.61 -18.29 -1.76
N MET A 162 -3.08 -17.07 -1.60
CA MET A 162 -3.61 -15.86 -2.23
C MET A 162 -3.63 -15.93 -3.76
N SER A 163 -2.74 -16.71 -4.40
CA SER A 163 -2.72 -16.84 -5.87
C SER A 163 -3.95 -17.57 -6.43
N LYS A 164 -4.74 -18.23 -5.58
CA LYS A 164 -5.98 -18.90 -5.96
C LYS A 164 -7.20 -17.96 -5.92
N ILE A 165 -7.03 -16.74 -5.43
CA ILE A 165 -8.09 -15.73 -5.38
C ILE A 165 -8.11 -15.01 -6.74
N PRO A 166 -9.28 -14.85 -7.39
CA PRO A 166 -9.40 -14.02 -8.58
C PRO A 166 -8.86 -12.61 -8.31
N LEU A 167 -8.06 -12.05 -9.22
CA LEU A 167 -7.31 -10.83 -8.95
C LEU A 167 -8.21 -9.64 -8.62
N GLU A 168 -9.36 -9.54 -9.27
CA GLU A 168 -10.37 -8.52 -8.99
C GLU A 168 -10.87 -8.62 -7.54
N LYS A 169 -11.06 -9.86 -7.04
CA LYS A 169 -11.49 -10.12 -5.66
C LYS A 169 -10.39 -9.88 -4.64
N LEU A 170 -9.15 -10.20 -4.97
CA LEU A 170 -8.01 -9.83 -4.14
C LEU A 170 -7.87 -8.30 -4.07
N GLY A 171 -8.07 -7.60 -5.19
CA GLY A 171 -8.14 -6.15 -5.26
C GLY A 171 -9.19 -5.54 -4.35
N GLU A 172 -10.42 -6.06 -4.39
CA GLU A 172 -11.51 -5.64 -3.49
C GLU A 172 -11.12 -5.79 -2.01
N ILE A 173 -10.47 -6.89 -1.63
CA ILE A 173 -10.02 -7.13 -0.23
C ILE A 173 -8.91 -6.14 0.17
N ILE A 174 -7.94 -5.87 -0.71
CA ILE A 174 -6.85 -4.93 -0.44
C ILE A 174 -7.38 -3.49 -0.38
N ASP A 175 -8.32 -3.11 -1.24
CA ASP A 175 -8.91 -1.77 -1.20
C ASP A 175 -9.62 -1.50 0.13
N ILE A 176 -10.29 -2.52 0.69
CA ILE A 176 -10.89 -2.45 2.03
C ILE A 176 -9.83 -2.13 3.11
N SER A 177 -8.61 -2.66 3.01
CA SER A 177 -7.56 -2.38 4.00
C SER A 177 -7.06 -0.94 3.93
N TYR A 178 -7.06 -0.30 2.75
CA TYR A 178 -6.79 1.13 2.62
C TYR A 178 -7.90 2.00 3.22
N VAL A 179 -9.16 1.63 2.97
CA VAL A 179 -10.33 2.32 3.55
C VAL A 179 -10.34 2.22 5.07
N LEU A 180 -10.08 1.04 5.63
CA LEU A 180 -10.04 0.86 7.08
C LEU A 180 -8.94 1.67 7.78
N GLU A 181 -7.76 1.81 7.14
CA GLU A 181 -6.70 2.67 7.66
C GLU A 181 -7.12 4.15 7.66
N GLU A 182 -7.73 4.62 6.57
CA GLU A 182 -8.27 5.99 6.47
C GLU A 182 -9.31 6.25 7.56
N GLU A 183 -10.35 5.42 7.66
CA GLU A 183 -11.44 5.57 8.62
C GLU A 183 -10.91 5.60 10.06
N THR A 184 -9.94 4.75 10.37
CA THR A 184 -9.34 4.70 11.70
C THR A 184 -8.53 5.96 12.00
N ARG A 185 -7.74 6.45 11.03
CA ARG A 185 -7.04 7.73 11.16
C ARG A 185 -8.00 8.90 11.34
N HIS A 186 -9.15 8.88 10.65
CA HIS A 186 -10.21 9.88 10.86
C HIS A 186 -10.77 9.83 12.28
N ASN A 187 -11.02 8.63 12.80
CA ASN A 187 -11.53 8.45 14.16
C ASN A 187 -10.53 8.93 15.22
N ILE A 188 -9.23 8.66 15.04
CA ILE A 188 -8.17 9.19 15.90
C ILE A 188 -8.17 10.72 15.83
N THR A 189 -8.12 11.31 14.64
CA THR A 189 -8.02 12.77 14.46
C THR A 189 -9.23 13.50 15.03
N LYS A 190 -10.44 12.93 14.89
CA LYS A 190 -11.67 13.48 15.49
C LYS A 190 -11.68 13.42 17.02
N SER A 191 -10.86 12.56 17.62
CA SER A 191 -10.78 12.41 19.08
C SER A 191 -9.82 13.41 19.73
N TYR A 192 -9.01 14.14 18.95
CA TYR A 192 -8.05 15.09 19.51
C TYR A 192 -8.76 16.24 20.23
N LEU A 193 -8.27 16.54 21.43
CA LEU A 193 -8.66 17.72 22.19
C LEU A 193 -7.71 18.87 21.88
N GLY A 194 -8.21 20.11 21.94
CA GLY A 194 -7.46 21.35 21.68
C GLY A 194 -6.72 21.92 22.90
N ASP A 195 -6.24 21.06 23.79
CA ASP A 195 -5.70 21.42 25.11
C ASP A 195 -4.19 21.15 25.26
N GLY A 196 -3.50 20.80 24.18
CA GLY A 196 -2.05 20.60 24.19
C GLY A 196 -1.31 21.90 24.51
N THR A 197 -0.41 21.86 25.48
CA THR A 197 0.29 23.05 26.01
C THR A 197 1.73 23.19 25.52
N THR A 198 2.29 22.16 24.89
CA THR A 198 3.67 22.20 24.37
C THR A 198 3.76 23.05 23.12
N GLU A 199 4.87 23.77 22.96
CA GLU A 199 5.19 24.42 21.68
C GLU A 199 5.88 23.42 20.75
N ALA A 200 5.58 23.48 19.46
CA ALA A 200 6.25 22.67 18.45
C ALA A 200 7.62 23.26 18.11
N ASN A 201 8.65 22.42 18.07
CA ASN A 201 9.97 22.80 17.60
C ASN A 201 10.29 22.04 16.31
N ALA A 202 10.20 22.72 15.17
CA ALA A 202 10.48 22.14 13.86
C ALA A 202 11.92 21.58 13.74
N ALA A 203 12.87 22.04 14.58
CA ALA A 203 14.22 21.53 14.58
C ALA A 203 14.33 20.06 15.02
N HIS A 204 13.33 19.57 15.77
CA HIS A 204 13.23 18.18 16.23
C HIS A 204 12.41 17.29 15.27
N TYR A 205 11.95 17.82 14.14
CA TYR A 205 11.25 17.01 13.16
C TYR A 205 12.23 16.07 12.46
N HIS A 206 11.92 14.78 12.48
CA HIS A 206 12.56 13.75 11.68
C HIS A 206 11.49 13.00 10.91
N ALA A 207 11.68 12.89 9.60
CA ALA A 207 10.75 12.15 8.75
C ALA A 207 10.74 10.68 9.17
N PRO A 208 9.56 10.08 9.42
CA PRO A 208 9.49 8.65 9.74
C PRO A 208 9.90 7.75 8.56
N ILE A 209 9.73 8.25 7.34
CA ILE A 209 10.05 7.57 6.09
C ILE A 209 10.69 8.62 5.18
N ASP A 210 11.85 8.31 4.63
CA ASP A 210 12.52 9.18 3.66
C ASP A 210 11.69 9.31 2.39
N ILE A 211 11.58 10.53 1.88
CA ILE A 211 10.95 10.77 0.58
C ILE A 211 11.77 10.10 -0.55
N PRO A 212 11.15 9.37 -1.49
CA PRO A 212 11.89 8.80 -2.61
C PRO A 212 12.36 9.89 -3.58
N ASP A 213 13.54 9.70 -4.17
CA ASP A 213 14.09 10.67 -5.15
C ASP A 213 13.15 10.86 -6.35
N SER A 214 12.41 9.82 -6.74
CA SER A 214 11.44 9.88 -7.82
C SER A 214 10.35 10.94 -7.60
N ALA A 215 9.96 11.19 -6.35
CA ALA A 215 8.90 12.15 -6.02
C ALA A 215 9.35 13.60 -6.09
N ILE A 216 10.66 13.85 -5.93
CA ILE A 216 11.20 15.22 -5.90
C ILE A 216 12.08 15.57 -7.09
N ARG A 217 12.51 14.60 -7.91
CA ARG A 217 13.45 14.81 -9.03
C ARG A 217 13.05 15.89 -10.04
N GLN A 218 11.76 16.20 -10.10
CA GLN A 218 11.21 17.21 -11.01
C GLN A 218 11.40 18.64 -10.51
N PHE A 219 11.65 18.81 -9.22
CA PHE A 219 12.00 20.07 -8.61
C PHE A 219 13.53 20.17 -8.60
N ALA A 220 14.11 21.20 -9.22
CA ALA A 220 15.57 21.28 -9.27
C ALA A 220 16.17 21.62 -7.89
N SER A 221 15.47 22.45 -7.10
CA SER A 221 15.81 22.75 -5.71
C SER A 221 14.59 23.22 -4.91
N PHE A 222 14.73 23.25 -3.58
CA PHE A 222 13.73 23.85 -2.71
C PHE A 222 13.55 25.35 -2.99
N GLU A 223 14.64 26.08 -3.28
CA GLU A 223 14.61 27.50 -3.62
C GLU A 223 13.81 27.77 -4.90
N GLU A 224 13.99 26.95 -5.94
CA GLU A 224 13.18 27.05 -7.16
C GLU A 224 11.70 26.76 -6.92
N LEU A 225 11.40 25.78 -6.05
CA LEU A 225 10.02 25.47 -5.66
C LEU A 225 9.37 26.65 -4.90
N LEU A 226 10.14 27.33 -4.04
CA LEU A 226 9.71 28.57 -3.37
C LEU A 226 9.44 29.68 -4.39
N GLY A 227 10.36 29.91 -5.33
CA GLY A 227 10.17 30.89 -6.40
C GLY A 227 8.91 30.64 -7.23
N ALA A 228 8.66 29.38 -7.61
CA ALA A 228 7.46 28.99 -8.33
C ALA A 228 6.17 29.24 -7.52
N LEU A 229 6.20 29.03 -6.20
CA LEU A 229 5.09 29.36 -5.30
C LEU A 229 4.85 30.87 -5.21
N GLU A 230 5.91 31.67 -5.12
CA GLU A 230 5.81 33.12 -5.10
C GLU A 230 5.22 33.67 -6.40
N GLU A 231 5.65 33.16 -7.55
CA GLU A 231 5.05 33.51 -8.84
C GLU A 231 3.57 33.13 -8.91
N LEU A 232 3.19 31.97 -8.39
CA LEU A 232 1.78 31.57 -8.30
C LEU A 232 0.98 32.56 -7.45
N ASN A 233 1.49 32.94 -6.29
CA ASN A 233 0.84 33.91 -5.41
C ASN A 233 0.64 35.26 -6.12
N LEU A 234 1.67 35.75 -6.82
CA LEU A 234 1.59 36.98 -7.61
C LEU A 234 0.57 36.89 -8.75
N LYS A 235 0.50 35.74 -9.44
CA LYS A 235 -0.49 35.50 -10.50
C LYS A 235 -1.92 35.51 -9.95
N GLU A 236 -2.17 34.85 -8.82
CA GLU A 236 -3.50 34.82 -8.18
C GLU A 236 -3.90 36.21 -7.68
N ILE A 237 -3.01 36.92 -6.97
CA ILE A 237 -3.26 38.30 -6.51
C ILE A 237 -3.57 39.22 -7.70
N GLY A 238 -2.80 39.11 -8.79
CA GLY A 238 -3.01 39.84 -10.03
C GLY A 238 -4.35 39.53 -10.72
N ASP A 239 -4.72 38.24 -10.82
CA ASP A 239 -6.01 37.78 -11.36
C ASP A 239 -7.19 38.36 -10.56
N LYS A 240 -7.08 38.37 -9.22
CA LYS A 240 -8.09 38.93 -8.33
C LYS A 240 -8.03 40.45 -8.19
N LYS A 241 -7.07 41.11 -8.84
CA LYS A 241 -6.82 42.56 -8.77
C LYS A 241 -6.70 43.05 -7.32
N LYS A 242 -5.97 42.29 -6.51
CA LYS A 242 -5.69 42.59 -5.10
C LYS A 242 -4.25 43.05 -4.93
N SER A 243 -3.91 43.59 -3.76
CA SER A 243 -2.53 43.94 -3.41
C SER A 243 -1.83 42.87 -2.57
N ASP A 244 -2.60 42.07 -1.83
CA ASP A 244 -2.12 41.01 -0.93
C ASP A 244 -3.14 39.86 -0.83
N ILE A 245 -2.67 38.68 -0.41
CA ILE A 245 -3.50 37.49 -0.12
C ILE A 245 -4.61 37.84 0.88
N SER A 246 -4.32 38.71 1.85
CA SER A 246 -5.28 39.10 2.87
C SER A 246 -6.53 39.83 2.33
N GLU A 247 -6.44 40.43 1.13
CA GLU A 247 -7.53 41.14 0.46
C GLU A 247 -8.37 40.27 -0.49
N ILE A 248 -7.99 39.00 -0.69
CA ILE A 248 -8.78 38.02 -1.44
C ILE A 248 -10.09 37.77 -0.67
N THR A 249 -11.22 37.91 -1.36
CA THR A 249 -12.57 37.80 -0.77
C THR A 249 -13.06 36.37 -0.63
N ASP A 250 -12.48 35.45 -1.41
CA ASP A 250 -12.72 34.02 -1.26
C ASP A 250 -11.90 33.51 -0.07
N GLU A 251 -12.59 33.23 1.04
CA GLU A 251 -11.97 32.79 2.29
C GLU A 251 -11.31 31.40 2.16
N ASP A 252 -11.83 30.52 1.29
CA ASP A 252 -11.22 29.21 1.05
C ASP A 252 -9.88 29.37 0.32
N ARG A 253 -9.86 30.17 -0.76
CA ARG A 253 -8.63 30.48 -1.50
C ARG A 253 -7.61 31.21 -0.63
N LYS A 254 -8.05 32.20 0.15
CA LYS A 254 -7.19 32.93 1.09
C LYS A 254 -6.58 31.98 2.12
N ARG A 255 -7.36 31.09 2.74
CA ARG A 255 -6.88 30.07 3.67
C ARG A 255 -5.84 29.17 3.02
N GLN A 256 -6.13 28.63 1.83
CA GLN A 256 -5.21 27.76 1.08
C GLN A 256 -3.84 28.41 0.87
N LEU A 257 -3.80 29.66 0.40
CA LEU A 257 -2.55 30.37 0.17
C LEU A 257 -1.81 30.72 1.48
N HIS A 258 -2.54 31.05 2.55
CA HIS A 258 -1.94 31.26 3.86
C HIS A 258 -1.30 29.99 4.41
N ILE A 259 -1.90 28.81 4.21
CA ILE A 259 -1.29 27.53 4.58
C ILE A 259 0.06 27.36 3.88
N LEU A 260 0.10 27.55 2.55
CA LEU A 260 1.34 27.42 1.76
C LEU A 260 2.41 28.42 2.23
N LYS A 261 2.01 29.65 2.54
CA LYS A 261 2.89 30.72 3.03
C LYS A 261 3.49 30.42 4.41
N GLU A 262 2.69 29.92 5.36
CA GLU A 262 3.19 29.59 6.70
C GLU A 262 4.13 28.38 6.67
N VAL A 263 3.80 27.35 5.86
CA VAL A 263 4.67 26.18 5.69
C VAL A 263 5.98 26.57 5.02
N SER A 264 5.94 27.33 3.92
CA SER A 264 7.15 27.73 3.21
C SER A 264 8.09 28.54 4.10
N LYS A 265 7.55 29.49 4.87
CA LYS A 265 8.32 30.27 5.86
C LYS A 265 8.92 29.40 6.97
N GLN A 266 8.15 28.44 7.50
CA GLN A 266 8.62 27.55 8.56
C GLN A 266 9.73 26.61 8.06
N LEU A 267 9.66 26.14 6.82
CA LEU A 267 10.68 25.28 6.21
C LEU A 267 11.92 26.07 5.81
N ALA A 268 11.77 27.27 5.24
CA ALA A 268 12.89 28.12 4.82
C ALA A 268 13.75 28.58 6.01
N SER A 269 13.12 28.81 7.16
CA SER A 269 13.83 29.20 8.40
C SER A 269 14.44 28.02 9.16
N ASN A 270 14.19 26.78 8.74
CA ASN A 270 14.67 25.59 9.43
C ASN A 270 15.93 25.04 8.75
N GLU A 271 17.04 24.96 9.47
CA GLU A 271 18.32 24.46 8.94
C GLU A 271 18.53 22.95 9.16
N THR A 272 17.73 22.30 10.01
CA THR A 272 17.93 20.89 10.41
C THR A 272 17.20 19.91 9.50
N ILE A 273 16.09 20.34 8.88
CA ILE A 273 15.37 19.54 7.90
C ILE A 273 16.16 19.57 6.58
N SER A 274 16.40 18.40 5.99
CA SER A 274 17.14 18.32 4.72
C SER A 274 16.37 19.01 3.58
N GLU A 275 17.09 19.59 2.60
CA GLU A 275 16.47 20.24 1.43
C GLU A 275 15.53 19.31 0.67
N LYS A 276 15.90 18.03 0.58
CA LYS A 276 15.06 16.97 0.01
C LYS A 276 13.73 16.82 0.74
N GLU A 277 13.76 16.77 2.07
CA GLU A 277 12.54 16.66 2.88
C GLU A 277 11.73 17.96 2.86
N LYS A 278 12.36 19.14 2.91
CA LYS A 278 11.66 20.43 2.74
C LYS A 278 10.89 20.50 1.42
N THR A 279 11.54 20.08 0.33
CA THR A 279 10.94 20.01 -1.00
C THR A 279 9.73 19.07 -0.99
N GLY A 280 9.89 17.88 -0.39
CA GLY A 280 8.83 16.91 -0.23
C GLY A 280 7.61 17.43 0.54
N ILE A 281 7.85 18.02 1.71
CA ILE A 281 6.81 18.60 2.56
C ILE A 281 6.06 19.69 1.79
N LEU A 282 6.78 20.66 1.21
CA LEU A 282 6.15 21.79 0.53
C LEU A 282 5.36 21.33 -0.70
N ALA A 283 5.92 20.44 -1.52
CA ALA A 283 5.22 19.88 -2.67
C ALA A 283 3.99 19.04 -2.26
N GLY A 284 4.02 18.37 -1.10
CA GLY A 284 2.86 17.71 -0.53
C GLY A 284 1.76 18.67 -0.10
N PHE A 285 2.09 19.79 0.53
CA PHE A 285 1.13 20.84 0.86
C PHE A 285 0.53 21.50 -0.39
N MET A 286 1.36 21.75 -1.41
CA MET A 286 0.91 22.21 -2.72
C MET A 286 -0.06 21.22 -3.35
N LEU A 287 0.25 19.93 -3.34
CA LEU A 287 -0.63 18.89 -3.89
C LEU A 287 -1.95 18.83 -3.13
N MET A 288 -1.92 18.92 -1.80
CA MET A 288 -3.13 19.00 -0.98
C MET A 288 -4.01 20.21 -1.36
N VAL A 289 -3.45 21.43 -1.47
CA VAL A 289 -4.21 22.63 -1.87
C VAL A 289 -4.79 22.47 -3.28
N ARG A 290 -4.01 21.90 -4.20
CA ARG A 290 -4.43 21.61 -5.57
C ARG A 290 -5.62 20.65 -5.59
N GLU A 291 -5.54 19.55 -4.85
CA GLU A 291 -6.63 18.58 -4.74
C GLU A 291 -7.87 19.17 -4.04
N GLU A 292 -7.69 19.96 -2.98
CA GLU A 292 -8.81 20.64 -2.31
C GLU A 292 -9.55 21.56 -3.29
N THR A 293 -8.80 22.36 -4.05
CA THR A 293 -9.34 23.25 -5.08
C THR A 293 -10.11 22.43 -6.13
N GLY A 294 -9.46 21.43 -6.74
CA GLY A 294 -10.07 20.64 -7.80
C GLY A 294 -11.35 19.92 -7.37
N GLN A 295 -11.32 19.26 -6.21
CA GLN A 295 -12.42 18.44 -5.73
C GLN A 295 -13.57 19.29 -5.16
N LYS A 296 -13.28 20.27 -4.30
CA LYS A 296 -14.33 21.04 -3.62
C LYS A 296 -14.90 22.15 -4.48
N GLU A 297 -14.05 22.89 -5.20
CA GLU A 297 -14.50 24.06 -5.97
C GLU A 297 -14.99 23.68 -7.38
N TYR A 298 -14.44 22.60 -7.96
CA TYR A 298 -14.71 22.22 -9.36
C TYR A 298 -15.19 20.78 -9.56
N SER A 299 -15.44 20.04 -8.47
CA SER A 299 -15.97 18.66 -8.53
C SER A 299 -15.15 17.70 -9.41
N LYS A 300 -13.83 17.90 -9.43
CA LYS A 300 -12.89 17.00 -10.13
C LYS A 300 -12.66 15.72 -9.35
N ALA A 301 -12.32 14.65 -10.06
CA ALA A 301 -11.89 13.42 -9.42
C ALA A 301 -10.51 13.61 -8.76
N PRO A 302 -10.18 12.83 -7.71
CA PRO A 302 -8.86 12.87 -7.10
C PRO A 302 -7.75 12.66 -8.11
N PHE A 303 -6.74 13.53 -8.05
CA PHE A 303 -5.56 13.52 -8.89
C PHE A 303 -5.85 13.56 -10.41
N ASP A 304 -7.00 14.10 -10.81
CA ASP A 304 -7.31 14.39 -12.22
C ASP A 304 -6.31 15.42 -12.75
N ALA A 305 -5.58 15.10 -13.82
CA ALA A 305 -4.56 15.96 -14.40
C ALA A 305 -5.12 17.03 -15.35
N GLU A 306 -6.43 17.07 -15.58
CA GLU A 306 -7.05 18.02 -16.49
C GLU A 306 -6.88 19.47 -16.01
N ILE A 307 -6.41 20.33 -16.91
CA ILE A 307 -6.37 21.77 -16.65
C ILE A 307 -7.79 22.31 -16.74
N ILE A 308 -8.23 22.95 -15.67
CA ILE A 308 -9.55 23.59 -15.61
C ILE A 308 -9.48 24.86 -16.48
N PRO A 309 -10.29 24.98 -17.54
CA PRO A 309 -10.25 26.17 -18.38
C PRO A 309 -10.73 27.39 -17.57
N PRO A 310 -10.24 28.61 -17.90
CA PRO A 310 -10.74 29.83 -17.28
C PRO A 310 -12.26 29.94 -17.50
N THR A 311 -13.03 29.84 -16.42
CA THR A 311 -14.48 30.07 -16.50
C THR A 311 -14.79 31.55 -16.32
N ILE A 312 -15.89 32.03 -16.89
CA ILE A 312 -16.36 33.43 -16.77
C ILE A 312 -16.75 33.78 -15.32
N ILE A 313 -16.94 32.78 -14.46
CA ILE A 313 -17.29 32.96 -13.04
C ILE A 313 -16.03 33.35 -12.24
N ALA A 314 -16.20 34.20 -11.23
CA ALA A 314 -15.18 34.84 -10.40
C ALA A 314 -14.09 33.92 -9.79
N ASN A 315 -14.26 32.60 -9.87
CA ASN A 315 -13.32 31.61 -9.39
C ASN A 315 -12.44 31.15 -10.55
N SER A 316 -11.54 32.03 -11.01
CA SER A 316 -10.45 31.66 -11.90
C SER A 316 -9.62 30.52 -11.28
N PRO A 317 -9.36 29.41 -12.00
CA PRO A 317 -8.67 28.24 -11.45
C PRO A 317 -7.15 28.42 -11.43
N VAL A 318 -6.63 29.63 -11.18
CA VAL A 318 -5.20 29.94 -11.31
C VAL A 318 -4.38 29.07 -10.36
N VAL A 319 -4.69 28.97 -9.06
CA VAL A 319 -3.88 28.09 -8.20
C VAL A 319 -3.97 26.62 -8.61
N HIS A 320 -5.15 26.08 -8.96
CA HIS A 320 -5.23 24.70 -9.43
C HIS A 320 -4.38 24.48 -10.70
N THR A 321 -4.49 25.38 -11.66
CA THR A 321 -3.79 25.30 -12.96
C THR A 321 -2.29 25.42 -12.79
N GLU A 322 -1.83 26.40 -12.00
CA GLU A 322 -0.41 26.62 -11.77
C GLU A 322 0.19 25.51 -10.90
N LEU A 323 -0.49 25.07 -9.83
CA LEU A 323 -0.03 23.92 -9.04
C LEU A 323 0.02 22.63 -9.87
N THR A 324 -0.93 22.43 -10.80
CA THR A 324 -0.89 21.29 -11.73
C THR A 324 0.37 21.29 -12.59
N LYS A 325 0.85 22.49 -13.00
CA LYS A 325 2.10 22.65 -13.76
C LYS A 325 3.34 22.46 -12.87
N ILE A 326 3.39 23.17 -11.73
CA ILE A 326 4.53 23.12 -10.80
C ILE A 326 4.79 21.67 -10.35
N LEU A 327 3.74 20.97 -9.97
CA LEU A 327 3.83 19.59 -9.48
C LEU A 327 3.91 18.56 -10.61
N ASN A 328 3.79 18.96 -11.87
CA ASN A 328 3.77 18.08 -13.04
C ASN A 328 2.82 16.87 -12.86
N VAL A 329 1.59 17.14 -12.41
CA VAL A 329 0.62 16.11 -11.97
C VAL A 329 0.32 15.08 -13.06
N LYS A 330 0.44 15.47 -14.33
CA LYS A 330 0.23 14.58 -15.49
C LYS A 330 1.22 13.40 -15.52
N GLU A 331 2.47 13.65 -15.17
CA GLU A 331 3.54 12.64 -15.19
C GLU A 331 3.80 12.04 -13.80
N MET A 332 3.19 12.60 -12.76
CA MET A 332 3.33 12.15 -11.38
C MET A 332 2.69 10.78 -11.18
N SER A 333 3.47 9.82 -10.68
CA SER A 333 2.94 8.52 -10.26
C SER A 333 2.09 8.66 -8.99
N ARG A 334 1.13 7.75 -8.78
CA ARG A 334 0.29 7.77 -7.57
C ARG A 334 1.11 7.47 -6.32
N GLU A 335 2.16 6.70 -6.46
CA GLU A 335 3.12 6.40 -5.41
C GLU A 335 3.96 7.63 -5.03
N ASP A 336 4.34 8.48 -5.98
CA ASP A 336 5.00 9.76 -5.68
C ASP A 336 4.02 10.72 -5.00
N ALA A 337 2.77 10.78 -5.48
CA ALA A 337 1.71 11.58 -4.86
C ALA A 337 1.47 11.15 -3.39
N GLU A 338 1.38 9.84 -3.12
CA GLU A 338 1.26 9.31 -1.76
C GLU A 338 2.44 9.75 -0.88
N ALA A 339 3.67 9.64 -1.39
CA ALA A 339 4.87 9.99 -0.64
C ALA A 339 4.88 11.48 -0.26
N LEU A 340 4.54 12.36 -1.20
CA LEU A 340 4.44 13.81 -0.99
C LEU A 340 3.38 14.15 0.07
N ILE A 341 2.15 13.64 -0.09
CA ILE A 341 1.07 13.88 0.89
C ILE A 341 1.43 13.31 2.27
N THR A 342 2.07 12.15 2.32
CA THR A 342 2.49 11.53 3.58
C THR A 342 3.54 12.37 4.31
N SER A 343 4.55 12.90 3.59
CA SER A 343 5.55 13.80 4.16
C SER A 343 4.90 15.08 4.71
N ALA A 344 4.02 15.73 3.93
CA ALA A 344 3.27 16.91 4.39
C ALA A 344 2.40 16.62 5.62
N ARG A 345 1.68 15.49 5.63
CA ARG A 345 0.84 15.07 6.77
C ARG A 345 1.66 14.82 8.02
N ASN A 346 2.81 14.14 7.90
CA ASN A 346 3.69 13.85 9.03
C ASN A 346 4.27 15.14 9.63
N PHE A 347 4.71 16.06 8.79
CA PHE A 347 5.16 17.37 9.24
C PHE A 347 4.03 18.18 9.90
N MET A 348 2.83 18.21 9.30
CA MET A 348 1.66 18.86 9.89
C MET A 348 1.33 18.28 11.26
N ALA A 349 1.24 16.95 11.36
CA ALA A 349 0.97 16.26 12.61
C ALA A 349 2.04 16.59 13.65
N PHE A 350 3.32 16.53 13.30
CA PHE A 350 4.40 16.89 14.21
C PHE A 350 4.29 18.33 14.72
N MET A 351 3.96 19.30 13.84
CA MET A 351 3.87 20.72 14.20
C MET A 351 2.60 21.07 14.99
N THR A 352 1.57 20.22 14.95
CA THR A 352 0.24 20.55 15.50
C THR A 352 -0.23 19.63 16.62
N ILE A 353 0.22 18.37 16.65
CA ILE A 353 -0.21 17.33 17.59
C ILE A 353 0.86 17.06 18.63
N GLN A 354 0.48 17.19 19.90
CA GLN A 354 1.28 16.82 21.06
C GLN A 354 1.01 15.35 21.42
N PRO A 355 2.05 14.50 21.51
CA PRO A 355 1.92 13.18 22.11
C PRO A 355 1.82 13.30 23.64
N ASN A 356 0.77 12.73 24.24
CA ASN A 356 0.62 12.65 25.70
C ASN A 356 0.97 11.24 26.17
N ALA A 357 2.21 11.09 26.64
CA ALA A 357 2.73 9.84 27.21
C ALA A 357 2.29 9.60 28.68
N ALA A 358 1.38 10.43 29.21
CA ALA A 358 1.04 10.42 30.64
C ALA A 358 0.10 9.27 31.07
N GLU A 359 -0.46 8.51 30.12
CA GLU A 359 -1.33 7.35 30.39
C GLU A 359 -0.76 6.09 29.74
N SER A 360 -1.23 4.90 30.18
CA SER A 360 -0.88 3.59 29.59
C SER A 360 -1.27 3.43 28.10
N THR A 361 -1.90 4.46 27.53
CA THR A 361 -2.24 4.61 26.12
C THR A 361 -1.75 6.00 25.68
N ILE A 362 -0.93 6.06 24.63
CA ILE A 362 -0.52 7.34 24.04
C ILE A 362 -1.78 8.01 23.51
N LYS A 363 -2.25 9.04 24.20
CA LYS A 363 -3.31 9.92 23.68
C LYS A 363 -2.67 11.12 23.04
N GLU A 364 -3.28 11.63 21.99
CA GLU A 364 -2.78 12.79 21.28
C GLU A 364 -3.75 13.97 21.43
N SER A 365 -3.20 15.18 21.52
CA SER A 365 -3.97 16.42 21.61
C SER A 365 -3.44 17.44 20.61
N VAL A 366 -4.33 18.24 20.02
CA VAL A 366 -3.94 19.42 19.25
C VAL A 366 -3.32 20.45 20.21
N ARG A 367 -2.15 20.97 19.86
CA ARG A 367 -1.53 22.10 20.56
C ARG A 367 -2.42 23.33 20.43
N ALA A 368 -2.73 23.99 21.54
CA ALA A 368 -3.56 25.19 21.56
C ALA A 368 -3.01 26.32 20.68
N LYS A 369 -1.67 26.39 20.57
CA LYS A 369 -0.96 27.27 19.63
C LYS A 369 -0.02 26.41 18.77
N HIS A 370 -0.23 26.47 17.46
CA HIS A 370 0.53 25.73 16.46
C HIS A 370 0.73 26.58 15.20
N LEU A 371 1.49 26.04 14.23
CA LEU A 371 1.85 26.72 12.97
C LEU A 371 0.66 27.41 12.28
N PHE A 372 -0.50 26.75 12.24
CA PHE A 372 -1.69 27.25 11.55
C PHE A 372 -2.70 28.03 12.41
N SER A 373 -2.43 28.27 13.70
CA SER A 373 -3.43 28.88 14.60
C SER A 373 -3.81 30.31 14.22
N GLY A 374 -2.95 31.00 13.48
CA GLY A 374 -3.21 32.36 12.99
C GLY A 374 -4.05 32.43 11.71
N ILE A 375 -4.38 31.29 11.09
CA ILE A 375 -5.13 31.24 9.83
C ILE A 375 -6.63 31.19 10.14
N ALA A 376 -7.34 32.27 9.81
CA ALA A 376 -8.79 32.35 10.02
C ALA A 376 -9.53 31.22 9.27
N GLY A 377 -10.47 30.56 9.96
CA GLY A 377 -11.28 29.48 9.39
C GLY A 377 -10.50 28.20 9.07
N PHE A 378 -9.25 28.04 9.53
CA PHE A 378 -8.50 26.82 9.36
C PHE A 378 -9.02 25.69 10.26
N ASP A 379 -9.39 24.56 9.64
CA ASP A 379 -9.82 23.35 10.33
C ASP A 379 -8.75 22.26 10.19
N LEU A 380 -7.91 22.14 11.22
CA LEU A 380 -6.83 21.15 11.27
C LEU A 380 -7.35 19.71 11.11
N VAL A 381 -8.47 19.38 11.76
CA VAL A 381 -9.03 18.02 11.75
C VAL A 381 -9.52 17.68 10.36
N ALA A 382 -10.25 18.59 9.71
CA ALA A 382 -10.69 18.40 8.34
C ALA A 382 -9.50 18.28 7.36
N THR A 383 -8.44 19.09 7.54
CA THR A 383 -7.25 19.04 6.68
C THR A 383 -6.46 17.73 6.85
N LEU A 384 -6.21 17.29 8.08
CA LEU A 384 -5.54 16.00 8.34
C LEU A 384 -6.34 14.80 7.81
N ASN A 385 -7.66 14.85 7.93
CA ASN A 385 -8.54 13.82 7.38
C ASN A 385 -8.52 13.83 5.85
N PHE A 386 -8.55 15.00 5.22
CA PHE A 386 -8.45 15.14 3.76
C PHE A 386 -7.13 14.59 3.23
N MET A 387 -6.00 14.88 3.88
CA MET A 387 -4.71 14.26 3.51
C MET A 387 -4.73 12.74 3.64
N SER A 388 -5.44 12.20 4.64
CA SER A 388 -5.58 10.74 4.81
C SER A 388 -6.44 10.12 3.70
N THR A 389 -7.48 10.82 3.25
CA THR A 389 -8.28 10.43 2.08
C THR A 389 -7.44 10.41 0.80
N LEU A 390 -6.61 11.44 0.57
CA LEU A 390 -5.71 11.49 -0.58
C LEU A 390 -4.69 10.34 -0.60
N ILE A 391 -4.13 9.97 0.57
CA ILE A 391 -3.24 8.80 0.69
C ILE A 391 -3.96 7.51 0.29
N LYS A 392 -5.19 7.30 0.79
CA LYS A 392 -6.01 6.15 0.41
C LYS A 392 -6.31 6.15 -1.08
N ASP A 393 -6.74 7.29 -1.65
CA ASP A 393 -7.05 7.40 -3.07
C ASP A 393 -5.83 7.07 -3.95
N ALA A 394 -4.65 7.57 -3.56
CA ALA A 394 -3.40 7.27 -4.28
C ALA A 394 -3.12 5.76 -4.33
N ARG A 395 -3.27 5.07 -3.19
CA ARG A 395 -3.08 3.61 -3.08
C ARG A 395 -4.12 2.83 -3.88
N SER A 396 -5.39 3.19 -3.78
CA SER A 396 -6.48 2.57 -4.54
C SER A 396 -6.28 2.74 -6.05
N HIS A 397 -5.87 3.93 -6.50
CA HIS A 397 -5.56 4.16 -7.92
C HIS A 397 -4.35 3.35 -8.39
N ALA A 398 -3.28 3.25 -7.60
CA ALA A 398 -2.11 2.43 -7.92
C ALA A 398 -2.48 0.95 -8.04
N LEU A 399 -3.22 0.41 -7.08
CA LEU A 399 -3.72 -0.96 -7.09
C LEU A 399 -4.57 -1.24 -8.34
N ASN A 400 -5.57 -0.40 -8.60
CA ASN A 400 -6.46 -0.55 -9.76
C ASN A 400 -5.70 -0.49 -11.08
N ARG A 401 -4.67 0.37 -11.19
CA ARG A 401 -3.78 0.42 -12.36
C ARG A 401 -3.07 -0.93 -12.56
N CYS A 402 -2.51 -1.49 -11.49
CA CYS A 402 -1.80 -2.77 -11.55
C CYS A 402 -2.73 -3.93 -11.91
N ILE A 403 -3.92 -4.00 -11.31
CA ILE A 403 -4.94 -5.02 -11.62
C ILE A 403 -5.36 -4.92 -13.08
N ASN A 404 -5.78 -3.72 -13.53
CA ASN A 404 -6.24 -3.51 -14.90
C ASN A 404 -5.18 -3.85 -15.95
N LYS A 405 -3.91 -3.53 -15.67
CA LYS A 405 -2.81 -3.90 -16.56
C LYS A 405 -2.67 -5.43 -16.63
N HIS A 406 -2.67 -6.09 -15.48
CA HIS A 406 -2.53 -7.54 -15.43
C HIS A 406 -3.68 -8.28 -16.11
N THR A 407 -4.92 -7.85 -15.90
CA THR A 407 -6.10 -8.41 -16.59
C THR A 407 -5.97 -8.26 -18.10
N LYS A 408 -5.52 -7.10 -18.60
CA LYS A 408 -5.25 -6.89 -20.03
C LYS A 408 -4.13 -7.78 -20.56
N ASP A 409 -3.06 -7.98 -19.80
CA ASP A 409 -1.95 -8.86 -20.19
C ASP A 409 -2.42 -10.33 -20.30
N ILE A 410 -3.28 -10.79 -19.37
CA ILE A 410 -3.93 -12.10 -19.47
C ILE A 410 -4.82 -12.18 -20.71
N GLU A 411 -5.72 -11.22 -20.91
CA GLU A 411 -6.64 -11.20 -22.06
C GLU A 411 -5.89 -11.21 -23.40
N ALA A 412 -4.76 -10.50 -23.49
CA ALA A 412 -3.90 -10.49 -24.66
C ALA A 412 -3.14 -11.81 -24.88
N SER A 413 -2.89 -12.58 -23.81
CA SER A 413 -2.21 -13.88 -23.87
C SER A 413 -3.14 -15.05 -24.20
N LEU A 414 -4.47 -14.87 -24.10
CA LEU A 414 -5.43 -15.89 -24.48
C LEU A 414 -5.37 -16.14 -26.00
N PRO A 415 -5.39 -17.41 -26.45
CA PRO A 415 -5.37 -17.72 -27.87
C PRO A 415 -6.57 -17.04 -28.54
N VAL A 416 -6.29 -16.26 -29.59
CA VAL A 416 -7.32 -15.58 -30.39
C VAL A 416 -8.38 -16.62 -30.76
N LYS A 417 -9.60 -16.45 -30.24
CA LYS A 417 -10.73 -17.29 -30.64
C LYS A 417 -10.78 -17.26 -32.16
N PRO A 418 -10.68 -18.41 -32.87
CA PRO A 418 -10.67 -18.40 -34.31
C PRO A 418 -11.90 -17.65 -34.79
N ASN A 419 -11.67 -16.65 -35.64
CA ASN A 419 -12.72 -15.82 -36.22
C ASN A 419 -13.77 -16.79 -36.82
N PRO A 420 -15.06 -16.73 -36.43
CA PRO A 420 -16.06 -17.73 -36.82
C PRO A 420 -16.23 -17.89 -38.34
N ILE A 421 -15.73 -16.93 -39.12
CA ILE A 421 -15.71 -16.97 -40.59
C ILE A 421 -14.70 -18.01 -41.13
N TYR A 422 -13.60 -18.31 -40.44
CA TYR A 422 -12.63 -19.31 -40.89
C TYR A 422 -13.00 -20.75 -40.49
N ALA A 423 -13.77 -20.94 -39.41
CA ALA A 423 -14.29 -22.25 -39.04
C ALA A 423 -15.39 -22.74 -40.02
N ALA A 424 -16.10 -21.82 -40.67
CA ALA A 424 -17.13 -22.14 -41.66
C ALA A 424 -16.57 -22.55 -43.04
N CYS A 425 -15.30 -22.26 -43.33
CA CYS A 425 -14.67 -22.59 -44.62
C CYS A 425 -14.00 -23.97 -44.67
N ILE A 426 -13.86 -24.65 -43.53
CA ILE A 426 -13.28 -26.01 -43.46
C ILE A 426 -14.39 -27.08 -43.38
N SER A 427 -15.64 -26.70 -43.08
CA SER A 427 -16.79 -27.63 -43.02
C SER A 427 -17.48 -27.88 -44.37
N THR A 428 -17.03 -27.28 -45.48
CA THR A 428 -17.65 -27.42 -46.81
C THR A 428 -16.82 -28.23 -47.83
N LEU A 429 -15.68 -28.80 -47.44
CA LEU A 429 -14.82 -29.63 -48.29
C LEU A 429 -14.58 -31.03 -47.69
N GLY A 430 -15.67 -31.75 -47.38
CA GLY A 430 -15.58 -33.08 -46.77
C GLY A 430 -16.74 -34.00 -47.12
N TRP A 431 -17.19 -34.02 -48.38
CA TRP A 431 -18.28 -34.91 -48.84
C TRP A 431 -17.84 -36.07 -49.74
N PHE A 432 -16.55 -36.37 -49.84
CA PHE A 432 -16.07 -37.58 -50.51
C PHE A 432 -14.82 -38.16 -49.83
N ALA A 433 -15.01 -39.06 -48.86
CA ALA A 433 -14.12 -40.21 -48.67
C ALA A 433 -14.80 -41.27 -47.77
N LYS A 434 -15.01 -42.45 -48.36
CA LYS A 434 -15.67 -43.62 -47.79
C LYS A 434 -14.93 -44.20 -46.57
N LYS A 435 -15.68 -44.72 -45.59
CA LYS A 435 -15.19 -45.79 -44.69
C LYS A 435 -14.95 -47.07 -45.48
N PRO A 436 -13.90 -47.85 -45.15
CA PRO A 436 -14.17 -49.16 -44.55
C PRO A 436 -13.27 -49.53 -43.35
N THR A 437 -13.78 -50.55 -42.67
CA THR A 437 -13.50 -51.21 -41.38
C THR A 437 -12.22 -52.10 -41.31
N PRO A 438 -11.87 -52.69 -40.14
CA PRO A 438 -10.52 -53.11 -39.72
C PRO A 438 -10.23 -54.62 -39.84
N THR A 439 -8.94 -55.04 -39.87
CA THR A 439 -8.29 -56.10 -39.02
C THR A 439 -6.80 -56.33 -39.39
N ALA A 440 -5.96 -56.57 -38.35
CA ALA A 440 -4.77 -57.45 -38.17
C ALA A 440 -3.79 -57.72 -39.36
N SER A 441 -2.45 -57.85 -39.25
CA SER A 441 -1.54 -58.32 -38.19
C SER A 441 -0.06 -58.04 -38.57
N THR A 442 0.87 -58.31 -37.62
CA THR A 442 2.32 -58.68 -37.77
C THR A 442 3.30 -57.56 -38.18
N SER A 443 4.46 -57.34 -37.55
CA SER A 443 5.28 -58.12 -36.61
C SER A 443 6.38 -57.24 -35.94
N LEU A 444 6.69 -57.52 -34.65
CA LEU A 444 7.96 -57.21 -33.94
C LEU A 444 9.15 -58.04 -34.53
N PRO A 445 10.44 -57.74 -34.26
CA PRO A 445 11.15 -58.01 -32.96
C PRO A 445 11.94 -56.79 -32.41
N GLU A 446 12.03 -56.55 -31.09
CA GLU A 446 12.97 -57.12 -30.06
C GLU A 446 14.45 -56.78 -30.34
N ASP A 447 15.09 -55.87 -29.58
CA ASP A 447 15.73 -56.00 -28.25
C ASP A 447 17.03 -56.83 -28.23
N ASP A 448 18.14 -56.21 -27.78
CA ASP A 448 19.23 -56.81 -26.99
C ASP A 448 20.19 -55.66 -26.54
N PHE A 449 20.20 -55.31 -25.24
CA PHE A 449 21.18 -55.73 -24.23
C PHE A 449 22.63 -55.30 -24.51
N ASP A 450 23.17 -54.36 -23.72
CA ASP A 450 24.20 -54.74 -22.74
C ASP A 450 24.41 -53.66 -21.65
N ALA A 451 24.65 -54.13 -20.43
CA ALA A 451 25.05 -53.36 -19.27
C ALA A 451 26.35 -53.98 -18.74
N SER A 452 27.40 -53.17 -18.54
CA SER A 452 28.47 -53.56 -17.62
C SER A 452 29.06 -52.37 -16.87
N LEU A 453 29.11 -52.56 -15.56
CA LEU A 453 29.88 -51.83 -14.56
C LEU A 453 31.38 -52.01 -14.81
N ASN A 454 32.19 -51.01 -14.44
CA ASN A 454 33.22 -51.22 -13.41
C ASN A 454 33.89 -49.91 -12.95
N ASN A 455 34.19 -49.91 -11.66
CA ASN A 455 34.99 -48.94 -10.90
C ASN A 455 36.43 -48.83 -11.43
N ASP A 456 37.10 -47.72 -11.10
CA ASP A 456 38.38 -47.72 -10.36
C ASP A 456 38.96 -46.29 -10.26
N GLU A 457 38.94 -45.74 -9.04
CA GLU A 457 39.97 -44.86 -8.46
C GLU A 457 41.04 -45.78 -7.78
N PRO A 458 42.24 -45.36 -7.31
CA PRO A 458 42.77 -44.00 -7.07
C PRO A 458 44.30 -43.82 -7.34
N THR A 459 44.87 -42.72 -6.83
CA THR A 459 46.30 -42.42 -6.47
C THR A 459 47.20 -41.84 -7.57
N HIS A 460 48.15 -40.93 -7.36
CA HIS A 460 48.89 -40.39 -6.19
C HIS A 460 49.52 -39.01 -6.58
N ASP A 461 49.69 -38.11 -5.61
CA ASP A 461 50.85 -37.21 -5.27
C ASP A 461 51.69 -36.52 -6.40
N GLU A 462 52.26 -35.30 -6.29
CA GLU A 462 53.03 -34.60 -5.24
C GLU A 462 53.19 -33.14 -5.78
N GLU A 463 52.93 -32.07 -5.02
CA GLU A 463 53.87 -31.33 -4.15
C GLU A 463 54.69 -30.18 -4.80
N SER A 464 54.48 -28.97 -4.25
CA SER A 464 55.45 -27.87 -4.01
C SER A 464 55.91 -26.93 -5.14
N LYS A 465 55.68 -25.61 -4.95
CA LYS A 465 56.71 -24.60 -4.54
C LYS A 465 56.25 -23.15 -4.83
N GLU A 466 56.00 -22.40 -3.75
CA GLU A 466 56.44 -21.00 -3.59
C GLU A 466 57.98 -20.97 -3.32
N PRO A 467 58.74 -19.84 -3.21
CA PRO A 467 58.34 -18.45 -2.86
C PRO A 467 59.18 -17.28 -3.49
N VAL A 468 58.99 -16.07 -2.93
CA VAL A 468 59.93 -14.90 -2.76
C VAL A 468 59.61 -13.68 -3.66
N SER A 469 59.03 -12.59 -3.11
CA SER A 469 59.60 -11.38 -2.41
C SER A 469 60.28 -10.36 -3.35
N THR A 470 59.93 -9.07 -3.34
CA THR A 470 60.44 -7.99 -2.44
C THR A 470 59.43 -6.80 -2.34
N LEU A 471 59.08 -6.25 -1.17
CA LEU A 471 59.67 -5.11 -0.39
C LEU A 471 59.80 -3.80 -1.21
N THR A 472 59.33 -2.60 -0.81
CA THR A 472 59.35 -1.82 0.47
C THR A 472 58.21 -0.77 0.45
N ASP A 473 57.42 -0.46 1.49
CA ASP A 473 57.68 0.18 2.81
C ASP A 473 58.07 1.68 2.76
N THR A 474 57.18 2.58 3.23
CA THR A 474 57.43 3.55 4.32
C THR A 474 56.20 4.43 4.61
N THR A 475 55.96 4.61 5.91
CA THR A 475 54.80 5.18 6.63
C THR A 475 55.05 6.67 7.06
N PRO A 476 54.19 7.35 7.87
CA PRO A 476 53.76 8.76 7.75
C PRO A 476 54.40 9.66 8.86
N PRO A 477 53.74 10.59 9.61
CA PRO A 477 52.68 11.58 9.38
C PRO A 477 53.12 13.02 9.77
N THR A 478 52.29 14.05 9.58
CA THR A 478 52.48 15.34 10.27
C THR A 478 51.16 15.98 10.69
N GLU A 479 50.92 16.02 12.01
CA GLU A 479 50.10 17.04 12.69
C GLU A 479 50.96 18.29 12.95
N CYS A 480 50.40 19.50 12.76
CA CYS A 480 50.38 20.57 13.77
C CYS A 480 49.75 21.89 13.25
N ARG A 481 48.71 22.34 13.99
CA ARG A 481 48.37 23.71 14.46
C ARG A 481 48.60 24.93 13.53
N ILE A 482 47.54 25.75 13.32
CA ILE A 482 47.08 26.88 14.16
C ILE A 482 45.55 26.93 14.09
#